data_AF-A0A2G2HGB7-F1
#
_entry.id   AF-A0A2G2HGB7-F1
#
_cell.length_a   1.000
_cell.length_b   1.000
_cell.length_c   1.000
_cell.angle_alpha   90.00
_cell.angle_beta   90.00
_cell.angle_gamma   90.00
#
_symmetry.space_group_name_H-M   'P 1'
#
loop_
_entity.id
_entity.type
_entity.pdbx_description
1 polymer ?
#
loop_
_entity_poly.entity_id
_entity_poly.type
_entity_poly.pdbx_seq_one_letter_code
_entity_poly.pdbx_strand_id
1 'polypeptide(L)'
;MFHSIKKFKGKREAFQYLVSAHIYMRGWSNYHGAESTLERLNHVGTFYKNRVNEFIAKTTIHIDKWIEDPGSLIIPNDDLVYLLVKSNKKEEALSLTESIVKSLEDDTRNLILEEPNWDWDDNQNIEEIFLNMLISRLKWPIPTVKVWVIQQLAELLIQLPSLVESKITEALSFCKLESECIELLSIFLMAKDLGYVPEIEIGEYINARSTLSDMVINELGLTKNGNYSTEFDFTILLSGNNNNFDKVQGEHVPLVYSSRLRELEKDTGFPLTDYYKSEWNKTFEYDSNTNDSYSYFMNSNRENTGQFYTITSHRGRSAYLRVLEIAKLYYGMPSSYAENLATLALPIEPLFNNLKPVKPKWIPNWTYGENISSDNLAEFINGCSENLKELNDDNELAAITFSNNVNDNVWLDITIVKALYKDEVDIASVSLKERNNALAIGEGLNQYITYSSFENEDEKNCVQLTGLTYPVARYGHFYSDLESRGIYVPLTYDENKNIVLIPAEQKLNFLLNGTTIGETSYWYYRWASTHPKGIDSLCGSYTLLSKSNINSIINHKYKEWKEVFICEITILSREHSYGEFNKDKNILIVDV
;
A
#
# COMPACT_ATOMS: atom_id res chain seq x y z
N MET A 1 -13.38 10.78 -49.05
CA MET A 1 -14.64 10.01 -49.12
C MET A 1 -15.87 10.83 -48.70
N PHE A 2 -15.82 11.58 -47.59
CA PHE A 2 -16.91 12.45 -47.12
C PHE A 2 -17.51 13.37 -48.20
N HIS A 3 -16.69 14.10 -48.95
CA HIS A 3 -17.15 15.00 -50.01
C HIS A 3 -17.94 14.28 -51.11
N SER A 4 -17.55 13.06 -51.48
CA SER A 4 -18.25 12.23 -52.46
C SER A 4 -19.61 11.78 -51.92
N ILE A 5 -19.68 11.28 -50.68
CA ILE A 5 -20.96 10.86 -50.05
C ILE A 5 -21.90 12.05 -49.93
N LYS A 6 -21.38 13.22 -49.52
CA LYS A 6 -22.17 14.45 -49.43
C LYS A 6 -22.72 14.88 -50.79
N LYS A 7 -21.92 14.76 -51.86
CA LYS A 7 -22.31 15.13 -53.23
C LYS A 7 -23.36 14.19 -53.82
N PHE A 8 -23.21 12.88 -53.61
CA PHE A 8 -24.04 11.86 -54.28
C PHE A 8 -25.21 11.34 -53.44
N LYS A 9 -25.08 11.31 -52.11
CA LYS A 9 -26.08 10.77 -51.17
C LYS A 9 -26.67 11.82 -50.22
N GLY A 10 -26.21 13.06 -50.33
CA GLY A 10 -26.73 14.20 -49.56
C GLY A 10 -26.15 14.35 -48.15
N LYS A 11 -26.54 15.45 -47.48
CA LYS A 11 -26.01 15.86 -46.17
C LYS A 11 -26.34 14.88 -45.04
N ARG A 12 -27.50 14.22 -45.08
CA ARG A 12 -27.92 13.30 -44.01
C ARG A 12 -27.02 12.06 -43.94
N GLU A 13 -26.79 11.41 -45.07
CA GLU A 13 -25.91 10.24 -45.19
C GLU A 13 -24.45 10.58 -44.88
N ALA A 14 -23.97 11.74 -45.37
CA ALA A 14 -22.61 12.18 -45.09
C ALA A 14 -22.35 12.48 -43.60
N PHE A 15 -23.37 12.89 -42.85
CA PHE A 15 -23.26 13.05 -41.39
C PHE A 15 -23.11 11.71 -40.67
N GLN A 16 -23.94 10.70 -41.02
CA GLN A 16 -23.82 9.37 -40.41
C GLN A 16 -22.44 8.77 -40.69
N TYR A 17 -21.93 8.96 -41.91
CA TYR A 17 -20.57 8.55 -42.25
C TYR A 17 -19.51 9.24 -41.39
N LEU A 18 -19.62 10.54 -41.11
CA LEU A 18 -18.69 11.25 -40.21
C LEU A 18 -18.74 10.68 -38.79
N VAL A 19 -19.94 10.43 -38.26
CA VAL A 19 -20.12 9.82 -36.93
C VAL A 19 -19.42 8.46 -36.89
N SER A 20 -19.74 7.57 -37.83
CA SER A 20 -19.12 6.23 -37.87
C SER A 20 -17.60 6.31 -38.06
N ALA A 21 -17.11 7.16 -38.97
CA ALA A 21 -15.67 7.32 -39.18
C ALA A 21 -14.95 7.84 -37.94
N HIS A 22 -15.56 8.78 -37.21
CA HIS A 22 -14.97 9.32 -35.99
C HIS A 22 -14.94 8.28 -34.87
N ILE A 23 -15.95 7.42 -34.77
CA ILE A 23 -15.97 6.31 -33.80
C ILE A 23 -14.94 5.24 -34.15
N TYR A 24 -14.96 4.71 -35.38
CA TYR A 24 -14.06 3.62 -35.80
C TYR A 24 -12.58 4.01 -35.78
N MET A 25 -12.27 5.27 -36.06
CA MET A 25 -10.90 5.80 -36.03
C MET A 25 -10.48 6.30 -34.64
N ARG A 26 -11.28 6.04 -33.60
CA ARG A 26 -11.01 6.46 -32.22
C ARG A 26 -10.71 7.97 -32.14
N GLY A 27 -11.56 8.78 -32.75
CA GLY A 27 -11.33 10.21 -32.97
C GLY A 27 -11.26 11.07 -31.71
N TRP A 28 -11.60 10.55 -30.53
CA TRP A 28 -11.40 11.21 -29.23
C TRP A 28 -10.14 10.72 -28.49
N SER A 29 -9.36 9.81 -29.07
CA SER A 29 -8.15 9.26 -28.47
C SER A 29 -6.90 10.00 -28.92
N ASN A 30 -6.05 10.39 -27.95
CA ASN A 30 -4.75 11.04 -28.20
C ASN A 30 -3.74 10.15 -28.97
N TYR A 31 -4.01 8.86 -29.09
CA TYR A 31 -3.06 7.89 -29.67
C TYR A 31 -3.25 7.65 -31.18
N HIS A 32 -4.28 8.23 -31.81
CA HIS A 32 -4.62 7.97 -33.21
C HIS A 32 -4.69 9.26 -34.06
N GLY A 33 -3.73 9.42 -34.97
CA GLY A 33 -3.71 10.34 -36.13
C GLY A 33 -4.48 11.66 -36.01
N ALA A 34 -3.93 12.62 -35.25
CA ALA A 34 -4.51 13.94 -34.96
C ALA A 34 -4.99 14.72 -36.20
N GLU A 35 -4.24 14.68 -37.30
CA GLU A 35 -4.56 15.45 -38.51
C GLU A 35 -5.88 14.99 -39.16
N SER A 36 -6.14 13.68 -39.16
CA SER A 36 -7.38 13.11 -39.72
C SER A 36 -8.60 13.40 -38.83
N THR A 37 -8.38 13.53 -37.51
CA THR A 37 -9.41 13.85 -36.52
C THR A 37 -9.88 15.29 -36.68
N LEU A 38 -8.94 16.25 -36.71
CA LEU A 38 -9.26 17.66 -36.89
C LEU A 38 -9.99 17.93 -38.21
N GLU A 39 -9.65 17.23 -39.30
CA GLU A 39 -10.36 17.36 -40.58
C GLU A 39 -11.84 16.92 -40.45
N ARG A 40 -12.10 15.80 -39.78
CA ARG A 40 -13.48 15.33 -39.51
C ARG A 40 -14.24 16.34 -38.66
N LEU A 41 -13.63 16.85 -37.59
CA LEU A 41 -14.24 17.84 -36.71
C LEU A 41 -14.49 19.17 -37.43
N ASN A 42 -13.58 19.58 -38.31
CA ASN A 42 -13.75 20.77 -39.15
C ASN A 42 -14.95 20.61 -40.10
N HIS A 43 -15.15 19.41 -40.68
CA HIS A 43 -16.35 19.13 -41.47
C HIS A 43 -17.64 19.18 -40.64
N VAL A 44 -17.63 18.69 -39.40
CA VAL A 44 -18.78 18.76 -38.49
C VAL A 44 -19.08 20.22 -38.13
N GLY A 45 -18.09 20.95 -37.61
CA GLY A 45 -18.22 22.35 -37.22
C GLY A 45 -18.55 23.29 -38.38
N THR A 46 -18.19 22.95 -39.62
CA THR A 46 -18.51 23.77 -40.80
C THR A 46 -19.88 23.44 -41.39
N PHE A 47 -20.18 22.16 -41.62
CA PHE A 47 -21.36 21.76 -42.39
C PHE A 47 -22.56 21.34 -41.54
N TYR A 48 -22.37 21.05 -40.25
CA TYR A 48 -23.37 20.45 -39.36
C TYR A 48 -23.46 21.15 -38.00
N LYS A 49 -23.27 22.47 -37.95
CA LYS A 49 -23.32 23.30 -36.72
C LYS A 49 -24.50 22.98 -35.79
N ASN A 50 -25.71 22.81 -36.36
CA ASN A 50 -26.93 22.53 -35.59
C ASN A 50 -27.05 21.08 -35.09
N ARG A 51 -26.10 20.21 -35.43
CA ARG A 51 -26.08 18.78 -35.07
C ARG A 51 -24.81 18.39 -34.31
N VAL A 52 -24.09 19.37 -33.78
CA VAL A 52 -22.84 19.16 -33.02
C VAL A 52 -23.11 18.40 -31.72
N ASN A 53 -24.16 18.75 -30.97
CA ASN A 53 -24.54 18.00 -29.76
C ASN A 53 -24.94 16.55 -30.10
N GLU A 54 -25.62 16.33 -31.22
CA GLU A 54 -25.95 14.98 -31.70
C GLU A 54 -24.69 14.21 -32.10
N PHE A 55 -23.71 14.89 -32.71
CA PHE A 55 -22.43 14.29 -33.05
C PHE A 55 -21.67 13.85 -31.79
N ILE A 56 -21.49 14.76 -30.83
CA ILE A 56 -20.82 14.48 -29.55
C ILE A 56 -21.49 13.29 -28.86
N ALA A 57 -22.80 13.35 -28.63
CA ALA A 57 -23.54 12.29 -27.94
C ALA A 57 -23.42 10.92 -28.62
N LYS A 58 -23.27 10.88 -29.95
CA LYS A 58 -23.10 9.63 -30.70
C LYS A 58 -21.66 9.13 -30.74
N THR A 59 -20.67 10.01 -30.63
CA THR A 59 -19.26 9.66 -30.81
C THR A 59 -18.51 9.45 -29.50
N THR A 60 -19.06 9.89 -28.36
CA THR A 60 -18.48 9.68 -27.03
C THR A 60 -18.85 8.31 -26.42
N ILE A 61 -19.58 7.46 -27.15
CA ILE A 61 -19.97 6.12 -26.74
C ILE A 61 -18.84 5.14 -27.07
N HIS A 62 -18.40 4.34 -26.09
CA HIS A 62 -17.40 3.29 -26.28
C HIS A 62 -17.93 2.13 -27.17
N ILE A 63 -17.06 1.58 -28.02
CA ILE A 63 -17.36 0.39 -28.86
C ILE A 63 -16.80 -0.92 -28.28
N ASP A 64 -15.81 -0.86 -27.38
CA ASP A 64 -15.09 -2.06 -26.95
C ASP A 64 -15.94 -2.90 -25.98
N LYS A 65 -16.31 -4.12 -26.40
CA LYS A 65 -17.14 -5.09 -25.65
C LYS A 65 -16.49 -5.67 -24.37
N TRP A 66 -15.27 -5.29 -24.04
CA TRP A 66 -14.48 -5.86 -22.94
C TRP A 66 -14.52 -5.03 -21.64
N ILE A 67 -15.28 -3.92 -21.63
CA ILE A 67 -15.50 -3.09 -20.45
C ILE A 67 -16.95 -3.31 -20.02
N GLU A 68 -17.17 -3.79 -18.80
CA GLU A 68 -18.49 -4.20 -18.28
C GLU A 68 -19.47 -3.04 -18.03
N ASP A 69 -19.05 -1.79 -18.22
CA ASP A 69 -19.89 -0.61 -18.02
C ASP A 69 -20.16 0.14 -19.34
N PRO A 70 -21.37 0.03 -19.92
CA PRO A 70 -21.78 0.80 -21.10
C PRO A 70 -21.91 2.31 -20.84
N GLY A 71 -21.71 2.77 -19.60
CA GLY A 71 -21.93 4.15 -19.16
C GLY A 71 -20.70 5.07 -19.19
N SER A 72 -19.48 4.57 -19.34
CA SER A 72 -18.30 5.44 -19.36
C SER A 72 -18.23 6.21 -20.69
N LEU A 73 -18.52 7.51 -20.67
CA LEU A 73 -18.31 8.40 -21.82
C LEU A 73 -16.80 8.64 -21.99
N ILE A 74 -16.30 8.62 -23.23
CA ILE A 74 -14.93 9.10 -23.50
C ILE A 74 -14.90 10.60 -23.19
N ILE A 75 -14.07 11.01 -22.23
CA ILE A 75 -13.85 12.42 -21.89
C ILE A 75 -13.13 13.08 -23.07
N PRO A 76 -13.78 14.02 -23.78
CA PRO A 76 -13.15 14.64 -24.92
C PRO A 76 -12.09 15.66 -24.47
N ASN A 77 -10.91 15.57 -25.08
CA ASN A 77 -9.73 16.42 -24.90
C ASN A 77 -9.90 17.81 -25.58
N ASP A 78 -8.78 18.46 -25.89
CA ASP A 78 -8.69 19.70 -26.68
C ASP A 78 -9.40 19.64 -28.06
N ASP A 79 -9.58 18.46 -28.64
CA ASP A 79 -10.34 18.30 -29.89
C ASP A 79 -11.82 18.68 -29.73
N LEU A 80 -12.42 18.51 -28.54
CA LEU A 80 -13.79 18.98 -28.31
C LEU A 80 -13.84 20.50 -28.21
N VAL A 81 -12.85 21.11 -27.55
CA VAL A 81 -12.70 22.57 -27.53
C VAL A 81 -12.60 23.09 -28.96
N TYR A 82 -11.79 22.44 -29.81
CA TYR A 82 -11.69 22.75 -31.23
C TYR A 82 -13.04 22.66 -31.96
N LEU A 83 -13.80 21.58 -31.76
CA LEU A 83 -15.13 21.39 -32.36
C LEU A 83 -16.13 22.48 -31.92
N LEU A 84 -16.17 22.80 -30.62
CA LEU A 84 -17.05 23.82 -30.06
C LEU A 84 -16.72 25.21 -30.65
N VAL A 85 -15.44 25.57 -30.75
CA VAL A 85 -14.99 26.82 -31.38
C VAL A 85 -15.41 26.87 -32.85
N LYS A 86 -15.16 25.80 -33.62
CA LYS A 86 -15.56 25.73 -35.04
C LYS A 86 -17.07 25.79 -35.25
N SER A 87 -17.82 25.32 -34.27
CA SER A 87 -19.29 25.32 -34.27
C SER A 87 -19.90 26.64 -33.80
N ASN A 88 -19.08 27.65 -33.49
CA ASN A 88 -19.47 28.95 -32.95
C ASN A 88 -20.10 28.88 -31.54
N LYS A 89 -19.73 27.87 -30.75
CA LYS A 89 -20.12 27.65 -29.34
C LYS A 89 -18.97 28.10 -28.41
N LYS A 90 -18.60 29.37 -28.49
CA LYS A 90 -17.39 29.89 -27.83
C LYS A 90 -17.48 29.89 -26.30
N GLU A 91 -18.67 30.17 -25.74
CA GLU A 91 -18.89 30.17 -24.28
C GLU A 91 -18.76 28.76 -23.70
N GLU A 92 -19.35 27.75 -24.36
CA GLU A 92 -19.19 26.34 -23.96
C GLU A 92 -17.73 25.88 -24.06
N ALA A 93 -17.00 26.30 -25.10
CA ALA A 93 -15.59 26.00 -25.26
C ALA A 93 -14.73 26.62 -24.15
N LEU A 94 -15.01 27.86 -23.77
CA LEU A 94 -14.33 28.56 -22.68
C LEU A 94 -14.58 27.86 -21.35
N SER A 95 -15.84 27.57 -21.02
CA SER A 95 -16.21 26.87 -19.77
C SER A 95 -15.57 25.49 -19.65
N LEU A 96 -15.50 24.73 -20.75
CA LEU A 96 -14.79 23.45 -20.78
C LEU A 96 -13.28 23.64 -20.56
N THR A 97 -12.67 24.63 -21.23
CA THR A 97 -11.24 24.92 -21.08
C THR A 97 -10.91 25.33 -19.65
N GLU A 98 -11.71 26.20 -19.04
CA GLU A 98 -11.58 26.60 -17.63
C GLU A 98 -11.71 25.40 -16.70
N SER A 99 -12.63 24.48 -16.98
CA SER A 99 -12.77 23.24 -16.20
C SER A 99 -11.55 22.32 -16.32
N ILE A 100 -10.97 22.20 -17.52
CA ILE A 100 -9.74 21.45 -17.76
C ILE A 100 -8.56 22.09 -17.04
N VAL A 101 -8.40 23.42 -17.16
CA VAL A 101 -7.32 24.18 -16.49
C VAL A 101 -7.48 24.07 -14.98
N LYS A 102 -8.68 24.25 -14.44
CA LYS A 102 -8.94 24.11 -13.01
C LYS A 102 -8.66 22.71 -12.51
N SER A 103 -9.04 21.67 -13.27
CA SER A 103 -8.68 20.29 -12.94
C SER A 103 -7.17 20.10 -12.92
N LEU A 104 -6.44 20.68 -13.87
CA LEU A 104 -4.97 20.63 -13.88
C LEU A 104 -4.37 21.40 -12.71
N GLU A 105 -4.87 22.60 -12.40
CA GLU A 105 -4.46 23.39 -11.24
C GLU A 105 -4.73 22.65 -9.93
N ASP A 106 -5.86 21.94 -9.83
CA ASP A 106 -6.21 21.09 -8.70
C ASP A 106 -5.28 19.86 -8.64
N ASP A 107 -4.98 19.23 -9.77
CA ASP A 107 -4.05 18.09 -9.88
C ASP A 107 -2.61 18.50 -9.53
N THR A 108 -2.19 19.71 -9.90
CA THR A 108 -0.88 20.25 -9.55
C THR A 108 -0.92 21.07 -8.26
N ARG A 109 -2.03 21.13 -7.52
CA ARG A 109 -2.11 21.90 -6.27
C ARG A 109 -1.18 21.35 -5.19
N ASN A 110 -0.86 20.07 -5.24
CA ASN A 110 0.16 19.46 -4.37
C ASN A 110 1.59 19.87 -4.79
N LEU A 111 1.73 20.46 -5.98
CA LEU A 111 2.93 21.12 -6.48
C LEU A 111 2.71 22.64 -6.32
N ILE A 112 2.57 23.13 -5.08
CA ILE A 112 2.71 24.56 -4.82
C ILE A 112 4.17 24.90 -5.12
N LEU A 113 4.43 25.19 -6.40
CA LEU A 113 5.68 25.80 -6.80
C LEU A 113 5.55 27.25 -6.35
N GLU A 114 6.18 27.56 -5.21
CA GLU A 114 6.43 28.96 -4.85
C GLU A 114 7.05 29.65 -6.07
N GLU A 115 6.65 30.89 -6.33
CA GLU A 115 7.30 31.70 -7.35
C GLU A 115 8.80 31.69 -7.04
N PRO A 116 9.64 31.07 -7.88
CA PRO A 116 11.02 30.82 -7.50
C PRO A 116 11.67 32.15 -7.20
N ASN A 117 12.25 32.29 -6.01
CA ASN A 117 13.07 33.44 -5.70
C ASN A 117 14.29 33.38 -6.62
N TRP A 118 14.26 34.14 -7.71
CA TRP A 118 15.38 34.26 -8.66
C TRP A 118 16.53 35.11 -8.09
N ASP A 119 16.48 35.45 -6.81
CA ASP A 119 17.60 36.01 -6.08
C ASP A 119 18.64 34.92 -5.81
N TRP A 120 19.57 34.78 -6.76
CA TRP A 120 20.69 33.85 -6.66
C TRP A 120 21.67 34.18 -5.52
N ASP A 121 21.51 35.35 -4.88
CA ASP A 121 22.27 35.77 -3.70
C ASP A 121 21.52 35.46 -2.38
N ASP A 122 20.31 34.88 -2.45
CA ASP A 122 19.58 34.40 -1.27
C ASP A 122 20.35 33.22 -0.66
N ASN A 123 21.00 33.47 0.48
CA ASN A 123 21.66 32.45 1.30
C ASN A 123 20.61 31.58 2.01
N GLN A 124 19.65 31.03 1.26
CA GLN A 124 18.69 30.09 1.81
C GLN A 124 19.46 28.96 2.50
N ASN A 125 19.03 28.65 3.72
CA ASN A 125 19.64 27.58 4.47
C ASN A 125 19.42 26.26 3.70
N ILE A 126 20.49 25.75 3.08
CA ILE A 126 20.48 24.53 2.28
C ILE A 126 19.92 23.35 3.09
N GLU A 127 20.17 23.31 4.41
CA GLU A 127 19.64 22.28 5.30
C GLU A 127 18.10 22.35 5.39
N GLU A 128 17.52 23.55 5.46
CA GLU A 128 16.07 23.74 5.47
C GLU A 128 15.44 23.31 4.14
N ILE A 129 16.07 23.62 3.02
CA ILE A 129 15.59 23.18 1.70
C ILE A 129 15.54 21.66 1.64
N PHE A 130 16.63 20.98 2.01
CA PHE A 130 16.67 19.52 1.99
C PHE A 130 15.68 18.89 2.97
N LEU A 131 15.49 19.50 4.14
CA LEU A 131 14.52 19.04 5.12
C LEU A 131 13.08 19.19 4.61
N ASN A 132 12.74 20.33 4.00
CA ASN A 132 11.43 20.55 3.37
C ASN A 132 11.21 19.57 2.22
N MET A 133 12.23 19.34 1.38
CA MET A 133 12.17 18.32 0.33
C MET A 133 11.92 16.93 0.91
N LEU A 134 12.58 16.56 2.01
CA LEU A 134 12.41 15.26 2.66
C LEU A 134 10.98 15.12 3.23
N ILE A 135 10.49 16.11 3.98
CA ILE A 135 9.12 16.14 4.54
C ILE A 135 8.09 16.04 3.42
N SER A 136 8.30 16.73 2.29
CA SER A 136 7.38 16.67 1.13
C SER A 136 7.17 15.25 0.58
N ARG A 137 8.16 14.35 0.76
CA ARG A 137 8.05 12.95 0.32
C ARG A 137 7.07 12.14 1.16
N LEU A 138 6.64 12.61 2.33
CA LEU A 138 5.53 11.99 3.07
C LEU A 138 4.18 12.16 2.36
N LYS A 139 4.05 13.15 1.45
CA LYS A 139 2.85 13.32 0.62
C LYS A 139 2.82 12.36 -0.58
N TRP A 140 3.91 11.65 -0.87
CA TRP A 140 3.90 10.63 -1.91
C TRP A 140 3.05 9.45 -1.46
N PRO A 141 2.21 8.87 -2.33
CA PRO A 141 1.32 7.79 -1.94
C PRO A 141 2.04 6.44 -1.77
N ILE A 142 3.39 6.40 -1.67
CA ILE A 142 4.15 5.15 -1.64
C ILE A 142 4.59 4.81 -0.20
N PRO A 143 3.99 3.78 0.44
CA PRO A 143 4.31 3.33 1.80
C PRO A 143 5.80 3.24 2.13
N THR A 144 6.55 2.51 1.31
CA THR A 144 7.98 2.25 1.54
C THR A 144 8.82 3.55 1.50
N VAL A 145 8.47 4.50 0.63
CA VAL A 145 9.13 5.81 0.63
C VAL A 145 8.82 6.55 1.93
N LYS A 146 7.58 6.51 2.40
CA LYS A 146 7.20 7.13 3.67
C LYS A 146 7.96 6.51 4.86
N VAL A 147 8.18 5.19 4.90
CA VAL A 147 9.04 4.54 5.93
C VAL A 147 10.44 5.14 5.93
N TRP A 148 11.10 5.20 4.77
CA TRP A 148 12.47 5.71 4.67
C TRP A 148 12.58 7.17 5.09
N VAL A 149 11.58 7.97 4.71
CA VAL A 149 11.52 9.39 5.09
C VAL A 149 11.35 9.54 6.59
N ILE A 150 10.42 8.81 7.21
CA ILE A 150 10.22 8.86 8.67
C ILE A 150 11.48 8.39 9.41
N GLN A 151 12.09 7.27 8.99
CA GLN A 151 13.35 6.78 9.58
C GLN A 151 14.47 7.81 9.48
N GLN A 152 14.62 8.45 8.31
CA GLN A 152 15.65 9.48 8.11
C GLN A 152 15.37 10.72 8.95
N LEU A 153 14.11 11.17 9.04
CA LEU A 153 13.72 12.32 9.85
C LEU A 153 13.88 12.03 11.35
N ALA A 154 13.60 10.81 11.79
CA ALA A 154 13.81 10.39 13.18
C ALA A 154 15.30 10.43 13.57
N GLU A 155 16.19 9.95 12.70
CA GLU A 155 17.64 10.06 12.89
C GLU A 155 18.12 11.52 12.89
N LEU A 156 17.58 12.35 11.98
CA LEU A 156 17.92 13.78 11.91
C LEU A 156 17.42 14.56 13.12
N LEU A 157 16.30 14.16 13.71
CA LEU A 157 15.76 14.78 14.93
C LEU A 157 16.69 14.60 16.13
N ILE A 158 17.46 13.50 16.18
CA ILE A 158 18.52 13.30 17.19
C ILE A 158 19.71 14.23 16.94
N GLN A 159 20.04 14.49 15.68
CA GLN A 159 21.23 15.25 15.28
C GLN A 159 21.01 16.76 15.31
N LEU A 160 19.84 17.22 14.88
CA LEU A 160 19.46 18.63 14.69
C LEU A 160 18.06 18.90 15.28
N PRO A 161 17.83 18.66 16.59
CA PRO A 161 16.50 18.62 17.19
C PRO A 161 15.70 19.89 16.92
N SER A 162 16.23 21.07 17.27
CA SER A 162 15.46 22.32 17.15
C SER A 162 15.06 22.66 15.71
N LEU A 163 15.92 22.40 14.72
CA LEU A 163 15.63 22.68 13.31
C LEU A 163 14.57 21.72 12.76
N VAL A 164 14.78 20.41 13.01
CA VAL A 164 13.91 19.35 12.50
C VAL A 164 12.53 19.41 13.17
N GLU A 165 12.50 19.62 14.49
CA GLU A 165 11.27 19.78 15.27
C GLU A 165 10.45 20.97 14.78
N SER A 166 11.08 22.12 14.51
CA SER A 166 10.41 23.30 13.97
C SER A 166 9.75 23.02 12.62
N LYS A 167 10.41 22.32 11.69
CA LYS A 167 9.84 22.04 10.37
C LYS A 167 8.76 20.96 10.40
N ILE A 168 8.91 19.94 11.25
CA ILE A 168 7.88 18.91 11.40
C ILE A 168 6.62 19.50 12.05
N THR A 169 6.76 20.34 13.07
CA THR A 169 5.60 21.00 13.71
C THR A 169 4.94 22.05 12.83
N GLU A 170 5.72 22.78 12.03
CA GLU A 170 5.20 23.61 10.94
C GLU A 170 4.34 22.77 9.98
N ALA A 171 4.87 21.65 9.47
CA ALA A 171 4.12 20.74 8.61
C ALA A 171 2.86 20.16 9.29
N LEU A 172 2.95 19.85 10.59
CA LEU A 172 1.84 19.33 11.39
C LEU A 172 0.70 20.35 11.52
N SER A 173 1.03 21.64 11.65
CA SER A 173 0.03 22.71 11.73
C SER A 173 -0.80 22.86 10.45
N PHE A 174 -0.26 22.44 9.30
CA PHE A 174 -0.95 22.44 8.01
C PHE A 174 -1.79 21.18 7.75
N CYS A 175 -1.67 20.14 8.58
CA CYS A 175 -2.47 18.94 8.44
C CYS A 175 -3.93 19.22 8.74
N LYS A 176 -4.81 18.75 7.85
CA LYS A 176 -6.26 18.93 7.96
C LYS A 176 -6.95 17.64 8.36
N LEU A 177 -6.39 16.51 7.94
CA LEU A 177 -6.92 15.18 8.19
C LEU A 177 -6.20 14.54 9.37
N GLU A 178 -6.96 13.82 10.20
CA GLU A 178 -6.47 13.13 11.40
C GLU A 178 -5.32 12.19 11.05
N SER A 179 -5.48 11.40 9.98
CA SER A 179 -4.44 10.46 9.52
C SER A 179 -3.14 11.12 9.04
N GLU A 180 -3.18 12.36 8.52
CA GLU A 180 -1.96 13.09 8.14
C GLU A 180 -1.16 13.49 9.39
N CYS A 181 -1.85 13.92 10.45
CA CYS A 181 -1.21 14.20 11.72
C CYS A 181 -0.50 12.96 12.25
N ILE A 182 -1.15 11.79 12.18
CA ILE A 182 -0.55 10.52 12.66
C ILE A 182 0.71 10.15 11.88
N GLU A 183 0.74 10.37 10.56
CA GLU A 183 1.94 10.09 9.76
C GLU A 183 3.13 10.96 10.19
N LEU A 184 2.92 12.25 10.46
CA LEU A 184 3.98 13.12 11.00
C LEU A 184 4.34 12.76 12.44
N LEU A 185 3.36 12.48 13.29
CA LEU A 185 3.59 12.08 14.69
C LEU A 185 4.38 10.77 14.80
N SER A 186 4.30 9.90 13.81
CA SER A 186 5.08 8.67 13.74
C SER A 186 6.59 8.91 13.65
N ILE A 187 7.03 10.09 13.20
CA ILE A 187 8.44 10.50 13.23
C ILE A 187 8.92 10.63 14.67
N PHE A 188 8.15 11.30 15.52
CA PHE A 188 8.49 11.46 16.93
C PHE A 188 8.46 10.12 17.68
N LEU A 189 7.49 9.25 17.37
CA LEU A 189 7.44 7.90 17.96
C LEU A 189 8.70 7.08 17.64
N MET A 190 9.12 7.10 16.37
CA MET A 190 10.34 6.40 15.95
C MET A 190 11.60 7.05 16.51
N ALA A 191 11.65 8.39 16.59
CA ALA A 191 12.78 9.11 17.18
C ALA A 191 12.92 8.84 18.69
N LYS A 192 11.79 8.71 19.41
CA LYS A 192 11.79 8.35 20.83
C LYS A 192 12.57 7.06 21.07
N ASP A 193 12.42 6.07 20.19
CA ASP A 193 13.12 4.80 20.26
C ASP A 193 14.64 4.92 20.04
N LEU A 194 15.07 6.03 19.41
CA LEU A 194 16.46 6.41 19.24
C LEU A 194 16.98 7.31 20.38
N GLY A 195 16.15 7.60 21.38
CA GLY A 195 16.50 8.41 22.55
C GLY A 195 16.10 9.89 22.46
N TYR A 196 15.27 10.27 21.49
CA TYR A 196 14.73 11.63 21.41
C TYR A 196 13.81 11.95 22.60
N VAL A 197 13.90 13.19 23.08
CA VAL A 197 13.00 13.75 24.08
C VAL A 197 12.48 15.09 23.53
N PRO A 198 11.16 15.30 23.41
CA PRO A 198 10.61 16.56 22.92
C PRO A 198 11.00 17.78 23.77
N GLU A 199 11.36 18.88 23.10
CA GLU A 199 11.63 20.17 23.76
C GLU A 199 10.38 21.06 23.82
N ILE A 200 9.41 20.87 22.91
CA ILE A 200 8.15 21.61 22.85
C ILE A 200 6.91 20.73 23.06
N GLU A 201 5.79 21.37 23.38
CA GLU A 201 4.48 20.73 23.42
C GLU A 201 3.95 20.52 22.00
N ILE A 202 4.40 19.43 21.35
CA ILE A 202 4.06 19.07 19.95
C ILE A 202 2.55 19.11 19.68
N GLY A 203 1.73 18.72 20.65
CA GLY A 203 0.28 18.69 20.43
C GLY A 203 -0.39 20.05 20.31
N GLU A 204 0.29 21.17 20.64
CA GLU A 204 -0.24 22.52 20.33
C GLU A 204 -0.36 22.78 18.83
N TYR A 205 0.37 22.01 18.01
CA TYR A 205 0.38 22.13 16.55
C TYR A 205 -0.59 21.16 15.86
N ILE A 206 -1.31 20.32 16.61
CA ILE A 206 -2.28 19.39 16.05
C ILE A 206 -3.62 20.10 15.84
N ASN A 207 -4.02 20.21 14.57
CA ASN A 207 -5.32 20.78 14.17
C ASN A 207 -6.36 19.70 13.76
N ALA A 208 -5.95 18.43 13.71
CA ALA A 208 -6.81 17.28 13.42
C ALA A 208 -6.59 16.17 14.47
N ARG A 209 -6.96 16.46 15.71
CA ARG A 209 -6.83 15.55 16.86
C ARG A 209 -7.66 14.27 16.67
N SER A 210 -7.15 13.15 17.17
CA SER A 210 -7.84 11.87 17.26
C SER A 210 -7.37 11.05 18.47
N THR A 211 -8.07 9.97 18.81
CA THR A 211 -7.64 9.01 19.84
C THR A 211 -6.22 8.52 19.56
N LEU A 212 -5.85 8.30 18.29
CA LEU A 212 -4.52 7.85 17.95
C LEU A 212 -3.45 8.93 18.16
N SER A 213 -3.77 10.21 17.91
CA SER A 213 -2.81 11.29 18.21
C SER A 213 -2.63 11.45 19.71
N ASP A 214 -3.71 11.30 20.49
CA ASP A 214 -3.65 11.33 21.96
C ASP A 214 -2.75 10.21 22.48
N MET A 215 -2.84 9.00 21.92
CA MET A 215 -1.95 7.89 22.26
C MET A 215 -0.48 8.25 22.03
N VAL A 216 -0.15 8.85 20.88
CA VAL A 216 1.25 9.22 20.57
C VAL A 216 1.75 10.35 21.47
N ILE A 217 0.93 11.37 21.74
CA ILE A 217 1.28 12.47 22.66
C ILE A 217 1.55 11.94 24.08
N ASN A 218 0.68 11.05 24.57
CA ASN A 218 0.87 10.40 25.87
C ASN A 218 2.14 9.54 25.90
N GLU A 219 2.42 8.79 24.84
CA GLU A 219 3.62 7.97 24.70
C GLU A 219 4.90 8.82 24.71
N LEU A 220 4.85 10.04 24.20
CA LEU A 220 5.94 11.01 24.24
C LEU A 220 6.06 11.75 25.59
N GLY A 221 5.15 11.51 26.53
CA GLY A 221 5.14 12.17 27.85
C GLY A 221 4.67 13.62 27.83
N LEU A 222 3.94 14.03 26.79
CA LEU A 222 3.43 15.39 26.60
C LEU A 222 1.99 15.54 27.14
N THR A 223 1.52 16.79 27.27
CA THR A 223 0.24 17.07 27.95
C THR A 223 -0.81 17.76 27.09
N LYS A 224 -0.40 18.41 25.99
CA LYS A 224 -1.31 19.08 25.06
C LYS A 224 -1.68 18.12 23.93
N ASN A 225 -2.98 17.99 23.65
CA ASN A 225 -3.48 17.06 22.61
C ASN A 225 -3.96 17.76 21.32
N GLY A 226 -3.99 19.09 21.30
CA GLY A 226 -4.44 19.88 20.16
C GLY A 226 -5.96 19.96 19.98
N ASN A 227 -6.36 20.36 18.77
CA ASN A 227 -7.73 20.67 18.39
C ASN A 227 -8.27 19.66 17.36
N TYR A 228 -9.59 19.44 17.37
CA TYR A 228 -10.27 18.67 16.33
C TYR A 228 -10.50 19.56 15.08
N SER A 229 -10.44 18.98 13.87
CA SER A 229 -10.63 19.73 12.62
C SER A 229 -12.03 20.36 12.53
N THR A 230 -13.04 19.65 13.04
CA THR A 230 -14.44 20.05 13.07
C THR A 230 -15.14 19.44 14.28
N GLU A 231 -16.25 20.06 14.69
CA GLU A 231 -17.08 19.57 15.79
C GLU A 231 -17.74 18.22 15.47
N PHE A 232 -18.02 17.44 16.51
CA PHE A 232 -18.73 16.16 16.39
C PHE A 232 -20.23 16.35 16.60
N ASP A 233 -21.03 15.78 15.71
CA ASP A 233 -22.50 15.80 15.76
C ASP A 233 -23.02 14.36 15.87
N PHE A 234 -24.10 14.17 16.63
CA PHE A 234 -24.83 12.91 16.69
C PHE A 234 -25.70 12.68 15.44
N THR A 235 -25.92 13.70 14.61
CA THR A 235 -26.73 13.61 13.39
C THR A 235 -25.95 12.96 12.25
N ILE A 236 -26.57 11.96 11.62
CA ILE A 236 -26.01 11.25 10.46
C ILE A 236 -26.41 11.99 9.18
N LEU A 237 -25.41 12.44 8.41
CA LEU A 237 -25.60 13.16 7.14
C LEU A 237 -25.26 12.25 5.95
N LEU A 238 -26.29 11.62 5.38
CA LEU A 238 -26.16 10.81 4.16
C LEU A 238 -26.65 11.62 2.94
N SER A 239 -25.72 12.24 2.21
CA SER A 239 -26.04 12.94 0.96
C SER A 239 -26.08 11.99 -0.25
N GLY A 240 -26.83 12.36 -1.29
CA GLY A 240 -27.18 11.45 -2.40
C GLY A 240 -26.04 10.94 -3.29
N ASN A 241 -24.88 11.61 -3.33
CA ASN A 241 -23.71 11.14 -4.09
C ASN A 241 -22.61 10.50 -3.21
N ASN A 242 -22.73 10.59 -1.88
CA ASN A 242 -21.85 10.01 -0.86
C ASN A 242 -20.32 10.08 -1.12
N ASN A 243 -19.87 11.02 -1.96
CA ASN A 243 -18.50 11.17 -2.42
C ASN A 243 -17.81 9.85 -2.79
N ASN A 244 -18.51 8.98 -3.52
CA ASN A 244 -18.04 7.66 -3.96
C ASN A 244 -17.63 6.71 -2.81
N PHE A 245 -18.12 6.92 -1.59
CA PHE A 245 -17.73 6.14 -0.41
C PHE A 245 -17.78 4.64 -0.67
N ASP A 246 -18.88 4.14 -1.22
CA ASP A 246 -19.09 2.70 -1.43
C ASP A 246 -18.11 2.13 -2.49
N LYS A 247 -17.72 2.94 -3.48
CA LYS A 247 -16.81 2.53 -4.55
C LYS A 247 -15.37 2.38 -4.06
N VAL A 248 -14.92 3.28 -3.19
CA VAL A 248 -13.51 3.34 -2.78
C VAL A 248 -13.13 2.31 -1.72
N GLN A 249 -14.12 1.67 -1.07
CA GLN A 249 -13.89 0.60 -0.09
C GLN A 249 -13.29 -0.65 -0.76
N GLY A 250 -12.15 -1.11 -0.26
CA GLY A 250 -11.42 -2.25 -0.81
C GLY A 250 -10.55 -1.94 -2.04
N GLU A 251 -10.68 -0.75 -2.62
CA GLU A 251 -9.81 -0.28 -3.70
C GLU A 251 -8.77 0.71 -3.16
N HIS A 252 -9.21 1.83 -2.58
CA HIS A 252 -8.34 2.87 -2.03
C HIS A 252 -8.32 2.89 -0.49
N VAL A 253 -9.42 2.45 0.12
CA VAL A 253 -9.58 2.41 1.59
C VAL A 253 -9.66 0.94 2.01
N PRO A 254 -8.70 0.44 2.82
CA PRO A 254 -8.73 -0.94 3.31
C PRO A 254 -10.06 -1.32 3.99
N LEU A 255 -10.56 -2.51 3.68
CA LEU A 255 -11.85 -3.02 4.23
C LEU A 255 -11.82 -3.28 5.74
N VAL A 256 -10.65 -3.25 6.38
CA VAL A 256 -10.51 -3.51 7.82
C VAL A 256 -11.34 -2.54 8.64
N TYR A 257 -11.40 -1.25 8.25
CA TYR A 257 -12.16 -0.23 8.97
C TYR A 257 -13.66 -0.51 8.93
N SER A 258 -14.21 -0.72 7.73
CA SER A 258 -15.64 -0.98 7.54
C SER A 258 -16.06 -2.33 8.12
N SER A 259 -15.21 -3.36 8.01
CA SER A 259 -15.45 -4.67 8.61
C SER A 259 -15.50 -4.57 10.13
N ARG A 260 -14.54 -3.86 10.74
CA ARG A 260 -14.48 -3.70 12.19
C ARG A 260 -15.65 -2.90 12.75
N LEU A 261 -16.02 -1.79 12.10
CA LEU A 261 -17.19 -1.00 12.52
C LEU A 261 -18.49 -1.80 12.38
N ARG A 262 -18.62 -2.66 11.36
CA ARG A 262 -19.77 -3.54 11.17
C ARG A 262 -19.90 -4.60 12.26
N GLU A 263 -18.78 -5.21 12.67
CA GLU A 263 -18.76 -6.13 13.82
C GLU A 263 -19.22 -5.44 15.09
N LEU A 264 -18.66 -4.26 15.39
CA LEU A 264 -19.03 -3.47 16.56
C LEU A 264 -20.50 -3.04 16.54
N GLU A 265 -21.01 -2.62 15.39
CA GLU A 265 -22.42 -2.27 15.21
C GLU A 265 -23.33 -3.48 15.46
N LYS A 266 -22.95 -4.67 14.99
CA LYS A 266 -23.69 -5.90 15.26
C LYS A 266 -23.74 -6.24 16.76
N ASP A 267 -22.64 -6.03 17.46
CA ASP A 267 -22.51 -6.38 18.88
C ASP A 267 -23.17 -5.34 19.82
N THR A 268 -23.17 -4.07 19.42
CA THR A 268 -23.65 -2.95 20.27
C THR A 268 -25.01 -2.39 19.85
N GLY A 269 -25.38 -2.54 18.58
CA GLY A 269 -26.55 -1.90 17.97
C GLY A 269 -26.36 -0.43 17.60
N PHE A 270 -25.16 0.14 17.76
CA PHE A 270 -24.88 1.54 17.40
C PHE A 270 -24.62 1.69 15.89
N PRO A 271 -25.15 2.72 15.22
CA PRO A 271 -25.08 2.86 13.75
C PRO A 271 -23.70 3.37 13.27
N LEU A 272 -22.63 2.65 13.63
CA LEU A 272 -21.25 3.07 13.40
C LEU A 272 -20.88 3.10 11.91
N THR A 273 -21.45 2.21 11.10
CA THR A 273 -21.19 2.21 9.65
C THR A 273 -21.84 3.41 8.95
N ASP A 274 -23.01 3.84 9.42
CA ASP A 274 -23.65 5.07 8.93
C ASP A 274 -22.88 6.33 9.36
N TYR A 275 -22.38 6.37 10.61
CA TYR A 275 -21.46 7.44 11.02
C TYR A 275 -20.18 7.44 10.18
N TYR A 276 -19.65 6.28 9.80
CA TYR A 276 -18.45 6.24 8.96
C TYR A 276 -18.66 6.91 7.61
N LYS A 277 -19.80 6.65 6.98
CA LYS A 277 -20.19 7.29 5.73
C LYS A 277 -20.47 8.79 5.90
N SER A 278 -21.07 9.19 7.03
CA SER A 278 -21.31 10.59 7.37
C SER A 278 -19.98 11.35 7.59
N GLU A 279 -19.07 10.82 8.40
CA GLU A 279 -17.78 11.45 8.67
C GLU A 279 -16.88 11.46 7.43
N TRP A 280 -16.96 10.45 6.56
CA TRP A 280 -16.34 10.48 5.24
C TRP A 280 -16.76 11.73 4.46
N ASN A 281 -18.05 12.03 4.38
CA ASN A 281 -18.55 13.20 3.68
C ASN A 281 -18.05 14.51 4.32
N LYS A 282 -18.03 14.59 5.65
CA LYS A 282 -17.54 15.77 6.37
C LYS A 282 -16.07 16.06 6.08
N THR A 283 -15.24 15.04 5.81
CA THR A 283 -13.83 15.29 5.45
C THR A 283 -13.68 16.24 4.26
N PHE A 284 -14.64 16.24 3.33
CA PHE A 284 -14.60 17.11 2.14
C PHE A 284 -14.96 18.58 2.44
N GLU A 285 -15.52 18.86 3.61
CA GLU A 285 -15.91 20.21 4.01
C GLU A 285 -14.70 21.05 4.46
N TYR A 286 -13.74 20.42 5.16
CA TYR A 286 -12.55 21.10 5.69
C TYR A 286 -11.28 20.84 4.88
N ASP A 287 -11.21 19.74 4.14
CA ASP A 287 -10.20 19.50 3.12
C ASP A 287 -10.88 19.34 1.77
N SER A 288 -10.69 20.30 0.86
CA SER A 288 -11.28 20.27 -0.48
C SER A 288 -10.41 19.54 -1.52
N ASN A 289 -9.24 19.03 -1.13
CA ASN A 289 -8.33 18.37 -2.08
C ASN A 289 -8.89 17.01 -2.51
N THR A 290 -9.05 16.83 -3.83
CA THR A 290 -9.57 15.58 -4.42
C THR A 290 -8.56 14.91 -5.34
N ASN A 291 -7.32 15.42 -5.45
CA ASN A 291 -6.32 14.81 -6.32
C ASN A 291 -5.78 13.51 -5.69
N ASP A 292 -6.17 12.40 -6.30
CA ASP A 292 -5.86 11.05 -5.86
C ASP A 292 -4.99 10.27 -6.85
N SER A 293 -4.41 10.96 -7.85
CA SER A 293 -3.69 10.30 -8.93
C SER A 293 -2.33 9.75 -8.46
N TYR A 294 -2.18 8.42 -8.58
CA TYR A 294 -0.90 7.71 -8.39
C TYR A 294 -0.31 7.20 -9.72
N SER A 295 -0.93 7.55 -10.85
CA SER A 295 -0.57 7.07 -12.20
C SER A 295 0.90 7.30 -12.57
N TYR A 296 1.48 8.41 -12.12
CA TYR A 296 2.90 8.70 -12.30
C TYR A 296 3.81 7.57 -11.76
N PHE A 297 3.44 6.98 -10.62
CA PHE A 297 4.22 5.94 -9.96
C PHE A 297 3.99 4.52 -10.52
N MET A 298 3.03 4.36 -11.43
CA MET A 298 2.73 3.08 -12.10
C MET A 298 3.65 2.80 -13.31
N ASN A 299 4.55 3.74 -13.67
CA ASN A 299 5.50 3.61 -14.77
C ASN A 299 4.88 3.14 -16.12
N SER A 300 3.59 3.41 -16.34
CA SER A 300 2.82 2.99 -17.54
C SER A 300 2.76 1.49 -17.82
N ASN A 301 3.18 0.62 -16.89
CA ASN A 301 3.16 -0.84 -17.08
C ASN A 301 1.86 -1.45 -16.50
N ARG A 302 0.93 -1.85 -17.36
CA ARG A 302 -0.40 -2.35 -16.97
C ARG A 302 -0.38 -3.70 -16.22
N GLU A 303 0.71 -4.46 -16.39
CA GLU A 303 0.91 -5.76 -15.73
C GLU A 303 1.53 -5.63 -14.34
N ASN A 304 1.89 -4.40 -13.95
CA ASN A 304 2.40 -4.13 -12.62
C ASN A 304 1.26 -3.83 -11.64
N THR A 305 1.56 -4.06 -10.37
CA THR A 305 0.78 -3.68 -9.20
C THR A 305 1.70 -3.03 -8.18
N GLY A 306 1.12 -2.31 -7.22
CA GLY A 306 1.82 -1.68 -6.12
C GLY A 306 0.82 -1.26 -5.05
N GLN A 307 1.33 -0.88 -3.89
CA GLN A 307 0.51 -0.40 -2.78
C GLN A 307 0.58 1.11 -2.71
N PHE A 308 -0.59 1.77 -2.73
CA PHE A 308 -0.69 3.22 -2.74
C PHE A 308 -1.65 3.74 -1.68
N TYR A 309 -1.18 4.68 -0.85
CA TYR A 309 -1.95 5.33 0.20
C TYR A 309 -2.13 6.81 -0.14
N THR A 310 -3.21 7.07 -0.86
CA THR A 310 -3.52 8.36 -1.46
C THR A 310 -4.38 9.26 -0.54
N ILE A 311 -4.81 10.43 -1.01
CA ILE A 311 -5.67 11.33 -0.21
C ILE A 311 -7.02 10.67 0.14
N THR A 312 -7.58 9.87 -0.78
CA THR A 312 -8.77 9.05 -0.53
C THR A 312 -8.55 8.08 0.64
N SER A 313 -7.36 7.46 0.71
CA SER A 313 -6.99 6.60 1.83
C SER A 313 -6.88 7.37 3.16
N HIS A 314 -6.30 8.58 3.12
CA HIS A 314 -6.27 9.47 4.29
C HIS A 314 -7.68 9.82 4.78
N ARG A 315 -8.60 10.17 3.89
CA ARG A 315 -10.01 10.44 4.25
C ARG A 315 -10.67 9.24 4.90
N GLY A 316 -10.45 8.04 4.35
CA GLY A 316 -11.01 6.80 4.86
C GLY A 316 -10.54 6.49 6.28
N ARG A 317 -9.25 6.68 6.54
CA ARG A 317 -8.65 6.52 7.88
C ARG A 317 -9.11 7.59 8.86
N SER A 318 -9.20 8.83 8.39
CA SER A 318 -9.59 9.97 9.22
C SER A 318 -11.06 9.88 9.63
N ALA A 319 -11.96 9.57 8.70
CA ALA A 319 -13.35 9.29 9.00
C ALA A 319 -13.51 8.13 9.99
N TYR A 320 -12.70 7.07 9.88
CA TYR A 320 -12.71 5.96 10.84
C TYR A 320 -12.34 6.43 12.25
N LEU A 321 -11.24 7.19 12.39
CA LEU A 321 -10.81 7.76 13.67
C LEU A 321 -11.87 8.68 14.28
N ARG A 322 -12.56 9.47 13.45
CA ARG A 322 -13.66 10.34 13.89
C ARG A 322 -14.88 9.56 14.40
N VAL A 323 -15.20 8.42 13.80
CA VAL A 323 -16.26 7.53 14.33
C VAL A 323 -15.92 7.02 15.72
N LEU A 324 -14.65 6.71 16.00
CA LEU A 324 -14.23 6.30 17.35
C LEU A 324 -14.42 7.42 18.37
N GLU A 325 -14.17 8.69 18.01
CA GLU A 325 -14.49 9.84 18.87
C GLU A 325 -15.99 9.98 19.11
N ILE A 326 -16.82 9.85 18.08
CA ILE A 326 -18.29 9.86 18.21
C ILE A 326 -18.75 8.74 19.16
N ALA A 327 -18.19 7.53 19.02
CA ALA A 327 -18.51 6.40 19.88
C ALA A 327 -18.13 6.65 21.35
N LYS A 328 -16.99 7.30 21.60
CA LYS A 328 -16.59 7.72 22.96
C LYS A 328 -17.55 8.78 23.52
N LEU A 329 -17.79 9.84 22.76
CA LEU A 329 -18.53 11.02 23.22
C LEU A 329 -20.03 10.75 23.43
N TYR A 330 -20.66 10.02 22.50
CA TYR A 330 -22.11 9.87 22.46
C TYR A 330 -22.62 8.48 22.86
N TYR A 331 -21.76 7.46 22.79
CA TYR A 331 -22.15 6.07 23.05
C TYR A 331 -21.38 5.43 24.23
N GLY A 332 -20.54 6.19 24.91
CA GLY A 332 -19.84 5.75 26.13
C GLY A 332 -18.78 4.67 25.89
N MET A 333 -18.22 4.59 24.68
CA MET A 333 -17.11 3.66 24.38
C MET A 333 -15.93 3.93 25.33
N PRO A 334 -15.40 2.92 26.05
CA PRO A 334 -14.23 3.10 26.91
C PRO A 334 -12.99 3.55 26.12
N SER A 335 -12.21 4.48 26.67
CA SER A 335 -11.01 5.02 26.00
C SER A 335 -10.02 3.93 25.60
N SER A 336 -9.71 2.98 26.50
CA SER A 336 -8.79 1.88 26.21
C SER A 336 -9.26 0.98 25.06
N TYR A 337 -10.58 0.85 24.88
CA TYR A 337 -11.13 0.09 23.77
C TYR A 337 -11.02 0.87 22.46
N ALA A 338 -11.30 2.17 22.48
CA ALA A 338 -11.10 3.04 21.33
C ALA A 338 -9.62 3.11 20.91
N GLU A 339 -8.69 3.15 21.87
CA GLU A 339 -7.25 3.11 21.63
C GLU A 339 -6.83 1.83 20.89
N ASN A 340 -7.30 0.67 21.35
CA ASN A 340 -7.06 -0.61 20.67
C ASN A 340 -7.66 -0.66 19.25
N LEU A 341 -8.78 0.01 18.99
CA LEU A 341 -9.36 0.10 17.65
C LEU A 341 -8.60 1.11 16.78
N ALA A 342 -8.07 2.16 17.37
CA ALA A 342 -7.37 3.23 16.67
C ALA A 342 -6.04 2.74 16.06
N THR A 343 -5.38 1.72 16.65
CA THR A 343 -4.14 1.14 16.10
C THR A 343 -4.28 0.59 14.68
N LEU A 344 -5.50 0.26 14.23
CA LEU A 344 -5.74 -0.13 12.84
C LEU A 344 -5.38 0.99 11.84
N ALA A 345 -5.45 2.25 12.26
CA ALA A 345 -5.09 3.41 11.44
C ALA A 345 -3.62 3.84 11.61
N LEU A 346 -2.84 3.16 12.47
CA LEU A 346 -1.43 3.45 12.68
C LEU A 346 -0.61 3.15 11.41
N PRO A 347 0.20 4.09 10.91
CA PRO A 347 0.97 3.91 9.70
C PRO A 347 2.17 3.00 9.87
N ILE A 348 2.83 3.07 11.03
CA ILE A 348 3.99 2.24 11.34
C ILE A 348 3.59 1.05 12.22
N GLU A 349 4.37 -0.03 12.16
CA GLU A 349 4.38 -1.08 13.17
C GLU A 349 5.55 -0.80 14.12
N PRO A 350 5.29 -0.38 15.39
CA PRO A 350 6.34 0.05 16.31
C PRO A 350 7.49 -0.96 16.50
N LEU A 351 7.20 -2.26 16.40
CA LEU A 351 8.23 -3.31 16.42
C LEU A 351 9.29 -3.14 15.32
N PHE A 352 8.91 -2.59 14.16
CA PHE A 352 9.78 -2.44 12.98
C PHE A 352 10.49 -1.09 12.91
N ASN A 353 10.31 -0.22 13.91
CA ASN A 353 10.84 1.15 13.88
C ASN A 353 12.35 1.20 13.57
N ASN A 354 13.12 0.33 14.24
CA ASN A 354 14.58 0.24 14.11
C ASN A 354 15.06 -0.83 13.11
N LEU A 355 14.14 -1.47 12.38
CA LEU A 355 14.49 -2.50 11.42
C LEU A 355 14.93 -1.87 10.09
N LYS A 356 16.16 -2.16 9.67
CA LYS A 356 16.74 -1.66 8.41
C LYS A 356 16.76 -2.77 7.35
N PRO A 357 16.43 -2.46 6.09
CA PRO A 357 16.35 -3.45 5.01
C PRO A 357 17.74 -3.83 4.46
N VAL A 358 18.49 -4.67 5.17
CA VAL A 358 19.86 -5.04 4.79
C VAL A 358 19.92 -6.50 4.35
N LYS A 359 20.33 -6.76 3.10
CA LYS A 359 20.54 -8.13 2.61
C LYS A 359 21.73 -8.76 3.36
N PRO A 360 21.53 -9.89 4.07
CA PRO A 360 22.63 -10.57 4.72
C PRO A 360 23.66 -11.12 3.74
N LYS A 361 24.94 -11.08 4.12
CA LYS A 361 26.06 -11.55 3.29
C LYS A 361 26.09 -13.07 3.11
N TRP A 362 25.48 -13.83 4.02
CA TRP A 362 25.44 -15.30 3.97
C TRP A 362 24.47 -15.84 2.92
N ILE A 363 23.51 -15.03 2.46
CA ILE A 363 22.57 -15.44 1.42
C ILE A 363 23.33 -15.46 0.08
N PRO A 364 23.56 -16.63 -0.53
CA PRO A 364 24.25 -16.71 -1.80
C PRO A 364 23.42 -16.07 -2.92
N ASN A 365 24.07 -15.72 -4.02
CA ASN A 365 23.34 -15.25 -5.19
C ASN A 365 22.68 -16.43 -5.89
N TRP A 366 21.38 -16.34 -6.14
CA TRP A 366 20.66 -17.32 -6.93
C TRP A 366 20.91 -17.11 -8.42
N THR A 367 21.45 -18.12 -9.10
CA THR A 367 21.58 -18.16 -10.57
C THR A 367 20.47 -19.03 -11.16
N TYR A 368 19.56 -18.42 -11.92
CA TYR A 368 18.49 -19.15 -12.59
C TYR A 368 19.03 -19.95 -13.78
N GLY A 369 18.83 -21.27 -13.75
CA GLY A 369 18.98 -22.15 -14.92
C GLY A 369 17.65 -22.28 -15.69
N GLU A 370 17.67 -22.84 -16.90
CA GLU A 370 16.45 -23.02 -17.73
C GLU A 370 15.35 -23.81 -17.03
N ASN A 371 15.71 -24.73 -16.12
CA ASN A 371 14.77 -25.49 -15.29
C ASN A 371 15.14 -25.36 -13.81
N ILE A 372 14.14 -25.23 -12.94
CA ILE A 372 14.33 -25.31 -11.49
C ILE A 372 14.13 -26.76 -11.05
N SER A 373 15.17 -27.36 -10.46
CA SER A 373 15.15 -28.72 -9.93
C SER A 373 15.32 -28.75 -8.41
N SER A 374 15.03 -29.91 -7.80
CA SER A 374 15.38 -30.21 -6.41
C SER A 374 16.86 -30.00 -6.13
N ASP A 375 17.74 -30.36 -7.08
CA ASP A 375 19.18 -30.29 -6.92
C ASP A 375 19.68 -28.84 -6.83
N ASN A 376 19.17 -27.94 -7.67
CA ASN A 376 19.56 -26.53 -7.60
C ASN A 376 19.07 -25.86 -6.31
N LEU A 377 17.91 -26.26 -5.80
CA LEU A 377 17.42 -25.79 -4.51
C LEU A 377 18.26 -26.35 -3.36
N ALA A 378 18.62 -27.63 -3.41
CA ALA A 378 19.50 -28.26 -2.44
C ALA A 378 20.86 -27.58 -2.39
N GLU A 379 21.46 -27.25 -3.54
CA GLU A 379 22.71 -26.49 -3.63
C GLU A 379 22.59 -25.11 -2.96
N PHE A 380 21.50 -24.38 -3.22
CA PHE A 380 21.26 -23.08 -2.59
C PHE A 380 21.07 -23.17 -1.07
N ILE A 381 20.27 -24.14 -0.60
CA ILE A 381 20.02 -24.36 0.83
C ILE A 381 21.30 -24.79 1.55
N ASN A 382 22.10 -25.67 0.92
CA ASN A 382 23.41 -26.06 1.43
C ASN A 382 24.36 -24.86 1.51
N GLY A 383 24.44 -24.05 0.45
CA GLY A 383 25.25 -22.83 0.47
C GLY A 383 24.83 -21.83 1.56
N CYS A 384 23.52 -21.68 1.81
CA CYS A 384 23.03 -20.89 2.95
C CYS A 384 23.50 -21.49 4.29
N SER A 385 23.36 -22.81 4.44
CA SER A 385 23.69 -23.53 5.67
C SER A 385 25.19 -23.50 5.98
N GLU A 386 26.04 -23.64 4.98
CA GLU A 386 27.50 -23.52 5.10
C GLU A 386 27.91 -22.10 5.52
N ASN A 387 27.41 -21.08 4.82
CA ASN A 387 27.70 -19.68 5.14
C ASN A 387 27.19 -19.28 6.53
N LEU A 388 26.04 -19.82 6.97
CA LEU A 388 25.51 -19.60 8.31
C LEU A 388 26.39 -20.25 9.38
N LYS A 389 26.88 -21.48 9.18
CA LYS A 389 27.80 -22.16 10.10
C LYS A 389 29.09 -21.36 10.31
N GLU A 390 29.60 -20.71 9.27
CA GLU A 390 30.80 -19.84 9.37
C GLU A 390 30.55 -18.58 10.22
N LEU A 391 29.32 -18.04 10.21
CA LEU A 391 28.96 -16.84 10.97
C LEU A 391 28.57 -17.16 12.42
N ASN A 392 27.72 -18.16 12.60
CA ASN A 392 27.24 -18.61 13.90
C ASN A 392 26.71 -20.05 13.77
N ASP A 393 27.45 -21.02 14.32
CA ASP A 393 27.08 -22.44 14.25
C ASP A 393 25.77 -22.78 14.99
N ASP A 394 25.28 -21.92 15.89
CA ASP A 394 23.97 -22.15 16.51
C ASP A 394 22.81 -21.74 15.59
N ASN A 395 23.04 -20.93 14.55
CA ASN A 395 21.98 -20.52 13.65
C ASN A 395 21.69 -21.59 12.59
N GLU A 396 20.41 -21.78 12.32
CA GLU A 396 19.90 -22.67 11.30
C GLU A 396 18.82 -22.00 10.46
N LEU A 397 18.85 -22.22 9.14
CA LEU A 397 17.85 -21.68 8.22
C LEU A 397 16.50 -22.35 8.47
N ALA A 398 15.48 -21.54 8.81
CA ALA A 398 14.12 -22.02 9.02
C ALA A 398 13.15 -21.52 7.93
N ALA A 399 13.34 -20.30 7.43
CA ALA A 399 12.65 -19.83 6.24
C ALA A 399 13.46 -18.77 5.50
N ILE A 400 13.29 -18.71 4.18
CA ILE A 400 13.75 -17.61 3.34
C ILE A 400 12.78 -17.42 2.18
N THR A 401 12.38 -16.18 1.94
CA THR A 401 11.47 -15.84 0.84
C THR A 401 11.94 -14.56 0.15
N PHE A 402 11.94 -14.54 -1.19
CA PHE A 402 12.42 -13.41 -1.98
C PHE A 402 12.02 -13.51 -3.44
N SER A 403 11.90 -12.34 -4.08
CA SER A 403 11.80 -12.24 -5.54
C SER A 403 13.17 -12.20 -6.22
N ASN A 404 13.27 -12.70 -7.45
CA ASN A 404 14.44 -12.55 -8.30
C ASN A 404 14.03 -12.14 -9.73
N ASN A 405 14.62 -11.05 -10.22
CA ASN A 405 14.46 -10.62 -11.61
C ASN A 405 15.56 -11.26 -12.46
N VAL A 406 15.19 -12.27 -13.24
CA VAL A 406 16.12 -12.95 -14.14
C VAL A 406 16.38 -12.08 -15.37
N ASN A 407 15.31 -11.56 -15.99
CA ASN A 407 15.35 -10.62 -17.10
C ASN A 407 13.98 -9.90 -17.25
N ASP A 408 13.81 -9.08 -18.30
CA ASP A 408 12.57 -8.32 -18.56
C ASP A 408 11.32 -9.18 -18.78
N ASN A 409 11.53 -10.47 -19.09
CA ASN A 409 10.49 -11.42 -19.46
C ASN A 409 10.31 -12.54 -18.44
N VAL A 410 11.21 -12.69 -17.46
CA VAL A 410 11.20 -13.78 -16.48
C VAL A 410 11.46 -13.25 -15.08
N TRP A 411 10.50 -13.52 -14.19
CA TRP A 411 10.59 -13.25 -12.75
C TRP A 411 10.36 -14.53 -11.96
N LEU A 412 11.04 -14.62 -10.82
CA LEU A 412 10.85 -15.69 -9.85
C LEU A 412 10.37 -15.09 -8.54
N ASP A 413 9.49 -15.83 -7.88
CA ASP A 413 9.14 -15.60 -6.49
C ASP A 413 9.34 -16.91 -5.72
N ILE A 414 10.27 -16.90 -4.77
CA ILE A 414 10.80 -18.11 -4.13
C ILE A 414 10.47 -18.05 -2.64
N THR A 415 9.94 -19.15 -2.11
CA THR A 415 9.70 -19.34 -0.68
C THR A 415 10.22 -20.72 -0.29
N ILE A 416 11.10 -20.77 0.70
CA ILE A 416 11.71 -22.00 1.21
C ILE A 416 11.44 -22.04 2.71
N VAL A 417 10.80 -23.10 3.18
CA VAL A 417 10.37 -23.25 4.58
C VAL A 417 10.80 -24.62 5.10
N LYS A 418 11.46 -24.63 6.26
CA LYS A 418 11.81 -25.86 6.97
C LYS A 418 10.55 -26.49 7.57
N ALA A 419 10.40 -27.79 7.38
CA ALA A 419 9.26 -28.57 7.84
C ALA A 419 9.71 -29.92 8.41
N LEU A 420 8.80 -30.56 9.14
CA LEU A 420 8.91 -31.92 9.62
C LEU A 420 8.00 -32.82 8.80
N TYR A 421 8.47 -34.02 8.48
CA TYR A 421 7.82 -34.97 7.58
C TYR A 421 7.83 -36.38 8.15
N LYS A 422 6.71 -37.10 7.96
CA LYS A 422 6.56 -38.50 8.36
C LYS A 422 6.74 -39.39 7.12
N ASP A 423 7.67 -40.35 7.18
CA ASP A 423 7.89 -41.34 6.10
C ASP A 423 6.57 -42.09 5.79
N GLU A 424 5.88 -41.78 4.68
CA GLU A 424 4.80 -42.54 3.98
C GLU A 424 3.77 -41.63 3.25
N VAL A 425 4.19 -40.62 2.48
CA VAL A 425 3.25 -39.65 1.86
C VAL A 425 3.57 -39.37 0.40
N ASP A 426 2.51 -39.10 -0.36
CA ASP A 426 2.59 -38.54 -1.69
C ASP A 426 2.92 -37.03 -1.62
N ILE A 427 4.11 -36.69 -2.12
CA ILE A 427 4.66 -35.32 -2.21
C ILE A 427 3.68 -34.36 -2.92
N ALA A 428 2.85 -34.88 -3.84
CA ALA A 428 1.88 -34.10 -4.60
C ALA A 428 0.76 -33.44 -3.77
N SER A 429 0.65 -33.76 -2.47
CA SER A 429 -0.40 -33.24 -1.57
C SER A 429 0.04 -32.13 -0.63
N VAL A 430 1.32 -31.74 -0.64
CA VAL A 430 1.89 -30.75 0.28
C VAL A 430 1.73 -29.34 -0.28
N SER A 431 1.14 -28.44 0.50
CA SER A 431 1.09 -27.00 0.23
C SER A 431 1.46 -26.20 1.47
N LEU A 432 2.06 -25.03 1.28
CA LEU A 432 2.31 -24.09 2.36
C LEU A 432 0.97 -23.56 2.89
N LYS A 433 0.72 -23.76 4.18
CA LYS A 433 -0.47 -23.21 4.86
C LYS A 433 -0.08 -21.87 5.48
N GLU A 434 -0.37 -20.79 4.78
CA GLU A 434 -0.08 -19.44 5.24
C GLU A 434 -1.27 -18.81 5.97
N ARG A 435 -0.98 -18.03 7.02
CA ARG A 435 -1.93 -17.18 7.78
C ARG A 435 -3.08 -17.93 8.46
N ASN A 436 -3.02 -19.26 8.52
CA ASN A 436 -4.04 -20.11 9.14
C ASN A 436 -3.57 -20.78 10.43
N ASN A 437 -2.27 -20.75 10.75
CA ASN A 437 -1.71 -21.55 11.85
C ASN A 437 -1.44 -20.73 13.13
N ALA A 438 -1.42 -19.40 13.04
CA ALA A 438 -1.18 -18.54 14.20
C ALA A 438 -1.75 -17.12 14.01
N LEU A 439 -2.00 -16.46 15.13
CA LEU A 439 -2.41 -15.06 15.19
C LEU A 439 -1.25 -14.17 15.64
N ALA A 440 -1.20 -12.94 15.13
CA ALA A 440 -0.29 -11.90 15.58
C ALA A 440 -1.06 -10.81 16.34
N ILE A 441 -0.65 -10.56 17.58
CA ILE A 441 -1.31 -9.64 18.50
C ILE A 441 -0.29 -8.60 18.97
N GLY A 442 -0.47 -7.37 18.50
CA GLY A 442 0.23 -6.19 18.98
C GLY A 442 -0.68 -5.35 19.88
N GLU A 443 -0.17 -4.89 21.01
CA GLU A 443 -0.92 -4.12 22.00
C GLU A 443 -0.51 -2.64 21.95
N GLY A 444 -1.47 -1.75 21.70
CA GLY A 444 -1.22 -0.30 21.66
C GLY A 444 0.01 0.06 20.80
N LEU A 445 0.91 0.84 21.38
CA LEU A 445 2.17 1.27 20.75
C LEU A 445 3.38 0.44 21.17
N ASN A 446 3.18 -0.72 21.82
CA ASN A 446 4.27 -1.54 22.34
C ASN A 446 5.18 -2.07 21.22
N GLN A 447 6.50 -2.09 21.44
CA GLN A 447 7.48 -2.60 20.47
C GLN A 447 7.63 -4.12 20.49
N TYR A 448 6.56 -4.87 20.77
CA TYR A 448 6.57 -6.32 20.67
C TYR A 448 5.28 -6.81 20.05
N ILE A 449 5.35 -7.98 19.41
CA ILE A 449 4.18 -8.71 18.92
C ILE A 449 4.20 -10.08 19.56
N THR A 450 3.04 -10.50 20.07
CA THR A 450 2.82 -11.85 20.58
C THR A 450 2.17 -12.69 19.50
N TYR A 451 2.71 -13.88 19.29
CA TYR A 451 2.18 -14.87 18.35
C TYR A 451 1.65 -16.08 19.10
N SER A 452 0.41 -16.44 18.79
CA SER A 452 -0.27 -17.60 19.37
C SER A 452 -0.59 -18.60 18.26
N SER A 453 0.07 -19.75 18.28
CA SER A 453 -0.18 -20.84 17.34
C SER A 453 -1.45 -21.61 17.74
N PHE A 454 -2.21 -22.05 16.74
CA PHE A 454 -3.30 -22.99 16.94
C PHE A 454 -2.78 -24.43 16.99
N GLU A 455 -3.56 -25.33 17.57
CA GLU A 455 -3.32 -26.75 17.38
C GLU A 455 -3.45 -27.13 15.90
N ASN A 456 -2.60 -28.05 15.44
CA ASN A 456 -2.68 -28.52 14.06
C ASN A 456 -3.80 -29.57 13.92
N GLU A 457 -4.98 -29.13 13.48
CA GLU A 457 -6.13 -30.02 13.27
C GLU A 457 -5.97 -30.95 12.05
N ASP A 458 -5.09 -30.61 11.11
CA ASP A 458 -4.82 -31.37 9.89
C ASP A 458 -3.49 -32.13 10.01
N GLU A 459 -3.47 -33.16 10.86
CA GLU A 459 -2.33 -34.07 11.07
C GLU A 459 -2.09 -35.01 9.85
N LYS A 460 -1.90 -34.46 8.65
CA LYS A 460 -1.85 -35.22 7.40
C LYS A 460 -0.43 -35.42 6.86
N ASN A 461 0.57 -35.53 7.74
CA ASN A 461 1.93 -36.06 7.49
C ASN A 461 3.08 -35.06 7.19
N CYS A 462 2.81 -33.75 7.17
CA CYS A 462 3.86 -32.72 7.15
C CYS A 462 3.47 -31.54 8.04
N VAL A 463 4.44 -30.97 8.76
CA VAL A 463 4.23 -29.83 9.67
C VAL A 463 5.33 -28.79 9.45
N GLN A 464 4.93 -27.58 9.09
CA GLN A 464 5.88 -26.47 8.89
C GLN A 464 6.42 -26.01 10.25
N LEU A 465 7.73 -25.73 10.35
CA LEU A 465 8.33 -25.20 11.58
C LEU A 465 8.12 -23.69 11.72
N THR A 466 7.85 -23.01 10.61
CA THR A 466 7.54 -21.58 10.57
C THR A 466 6.36 -21.33 9.64
N GLY A 467 5.69 -20.19 9.77
CA GLY A 467 4.64 -19.78 8.84
C GLY A 467 4.24 -18.33 9.01
N LEU A 468 3.52 -17.79 8.03
CA LEU A 468 2.90 -16.47 8.13
C LEU A 468 1.69 -16.51 9.05
N THR A 469 1.44 -15.38 9.71
CA THR A 469 0.42 -15.25 10.76
C THR A 469 -0.65 -14.24 10.35
N TYR A 470 -1.85 -14.36 10.92
CA TYR A 470 -2.92 -13.40 10.67
C TYR A 470 -2.80 -12.20 11.63
N PRO A 471 -2.62 -10.96 11.13
CA PRO A 471 -2.54 -9.78 11.98
C PRO A 471 -3.92 -9.38 12.53
N VAL A 472 -4.06 -9.38 13.86
CA VAL A 472 -5.36 -9.11 14.51
C VAL A 472 -5.57 -7.63 14.82
N ALA A 473 -4.55 -6.96 15.37
CA ALA A 473 -4.70 -5.63 15.99
C ALA A 473 -3.81 -4.54 15.37
N ARG A 474 -2.70 -4.91 14.74
CA ARG A 474 -1.76 -3.99 14.08
C ARG A 474 -1.34 -4.51 12.73
N TYR A 475 -1.17 -3.58 11.79
CA TYR A 475 -0.77 -3.88 10.42
C TYR A 475 0.35 -2.95 9.92
N GLY A 476 0.44 -1.72 10.43
CA GLY A 476 1.52 -0.79 10.06
C GLY A 476 1.67 -0.63 8.54
N HIS A 477 0.66 -0.07 7.88
CA HIS A 477 0.55 -0.11 6.42
C HIS A 477 1.71 0.52 5.64
N PHE A 478 2.57 1.31 6.27
CA PHE A 478 3.82 1.78 5.66
C PHE A 478 4.77 0.63 5.30
N TYR A 479 4.68 -0.48 6.04
CA TYR A 479 5.45 -1.70 5.83
C TYR A 479 4.77 -2.67 4.85
N SER A 480 3.87 -2.19 3.97
CA SER A 480 3.08 -3.05 3.08
C SER A 480 3.89 -4.04 2.23
N ASP A 481 5.09 -3.67 1.78
CA ASP A 481 5.98 -4.57 1.02
C ASP A 481 6.48 -5.74 1.89
N LEU A 482 6.79 -5.46 3.15
CA LEU A 482 7.20 -6.44 4.15
C LEU A 482 6.02 -7.28 4.62
N GLU A 483 4.85 -6.67 4.87
CA GLU A 483 3.61 -7.38 5.24
C GLU A 483 3.08 -8.28 4.12
N SER A 484 3.26 -7.88 2.86
CA SER A 484 2.90 -8.70 1.70
C SER A 484 3.84 -9.91 1.57
N ARG A 485 5.15 -9.72 1.77
CA ARG A 485 6.13 -10.82 1.82
C ARG A 485 5.93 -11.72 3.04
N GLY A 486 5.63 -11.08 4.16
CA GLY A 486 5.52 -11.66 5.49
C GLY A 486 6.86 -11.97 6.16
N ILE A 487 6.80 -12.05 7.49
CA ILE A 487 7.83 -12.63 8.35
C ILE A 487 7.35 -14.02 8.76
N TYR A 488 8.15 -15.05 8.49
CA TYR A 488 7.85 -16.40 8.91
C TYR A 488 8.14 -16.53 10.40
N VAL A 489 7.11 -16.86 11.17
CA VAL A 489 7.18 -16.95 12.63
C VAL A 489 7.30 -18.43 13.01
N PRO A 490 8.13 -18.80 14.01
CA PRO A 490 8.18 -20.18 14.47
C PRO A 490 6.80 -20.66 14.96
N LEU A 491 6.45 -21.91 14.68
CA LEU A 491 5.15 -22.49 15.03
C LEU A 491 5.33 -23.54 16.12
N THR A 492 4.76 -23.29 17.29
CA THR A 492 4.83 -24.21 18.44
C THR A 492 3.77 -25.30 18.37
N TYR A 493 2.65 -25.03 17.69
CA TYR A 493 1.42 -25.84 17.70
C TYR A 493 1.01 -26.26 19.12
N ASP A 494 1.20 -25.34 20.08
CA ASP A 494 0.83 -25.47 21.48
C ASP A 494 0.25 -24.14 21.92
N GLU A 495 -1.06 -24.10 22.15
CA GLU A 495 -1.80 -22.88 22.51
C GLU A 495 -1.31 -22.23 23.80
N ASN A 496 -0.56 -22.97 24.64
CA ASN A 496 0.02 -22.45 25.87
C ASN A 496 1.42 -21.85 25.68
N LYS A 497 1.98 -21.94 24.46
CA LYS A 497 3.32 -21.44 24.13
C LYS A 497 3.23 -20.31 23.12
N ASN A 498 3.21 -19.09 23.65
CA ASN A 498 3.32 -17.89 22.83
C ASN A 498 4.77 -17.58 22.50
N ILE A 499 4.98 -17.12 21.27
CA ILE A 499 6.26 -16.56 20.83
C ILE A 499 6.14 -15.04 20.88
N VAL A 500 7.15 -14.36 21.41
CA VAL A 500 7.20 -12.90 21.45
C VAL A 500 8.32 -12.43 20.52
N LEU A 501 8.00 -11.56 19.57
CA LEU A 501 8.99 -10.92 18.72
C LEU A 501 9.32 -9.53 19.26
N ILE A 502 10.62 -9.28 19.44
CA ILE A 502 11.14 -8.02 19.98
C ILE A 502 12.20 -7.42 19.07
N PRO A 503 12.42 -6.10 19.11
CA PRO A 503 13.49 -5.46 18.36
C PRO A 503 14.86 -5.85 18.91
N ALA A 504 15.83 -5.96 18.01
CA ALA A 504 17.24 -6.10 18.30
C ALA A 504 18.05 -5.24 17.31
N GLU A 505 19.37 -5.17 17.47
CA GLU A 505 20.22 -4.38 16.57
C GLU A 505 20.16 -4.93 15.14
N GLN A 506 19.54 -4.16 14.21
CA GLN A 506 19.39 -4.47 12.77
C GLN A 506 18.56 -5.74 12.44
N LYS A 507 17.90 -6.34 13.42
CA LYS A 507 17.08 -7.55 13.27
C LYS A 507 16.00 -7.63 14.35
N LEU A 508 15.17 -8.66 14.30
CA LEU A 508 14.19 -8.96 15.35
C LEU A 508 14.48 -10.35 15.93
N ASN A 509 14.27 -10.50 17.24
CA ASN A 509 14.50 -11.77 17.94
C ASN A 509 13.18 -12.41 18.37
N PHE A 510 13.02 -13.70 18.12
CA PHE A 510 11.94 -14.50 18.67
C PHE A 510 12.31 -14.99 20.05
N LEU A 511 11.42 -14.77 21.02
CA LEU A 511 11.52 -15.26 22.39
C LEU A 511 10.44 -16.30 22.67
N LEU A 512 10.82 -17.37 23.36
CA LEU A 512 9.91 -18.33 23.98
C LEU A 512 10.25 -18.39 25.47
N ASN A 513 9.29 -18.05 26.34
CA ASN A 513 9.48 -17.98 27.79
C ASN A 513 10.69 -17.12 28.21
N GLY A 514 10.97 -16.04 27.47
CA GLY A 514 12.09 -15.13 27.71
C GLY A 514 13.44 -15.58 27.12
N THR A 515 13.53 -16.78 26.57
CA THR A 515 14.75 -17.29 25.90
C THR A 515 14.69 -17.00 24.41
N THR A 516 15.78 -16.48 23.84
CA THR A 516 15.90 -16.29 22.39
C THR A 516 15.97 -17.64 21.67
N ILE A 517 15.02 -17.87 20.77
CA ILE A 517 14.91 -19.12 20.00
C ILE A 517 15.23 -18.95 18.51
N GLY A 518 15.37 -17.70 18.04
CA GLY A 518 15.64 -17.41 16.65
C GLY A 518 15.64 -15.91 16.35
N GLU A 519 15.88 -15.59 15.08
CA GLU A 519 15.93 -14.21 14.59
C GLU A 519 15.35 -14.09 13.18
N THR A 520 14.95 -12.88 12.81
CA THR A 520 14.43 -12.55 11.48
C THR A 520 14.84 -11.15 11.07
N SER A 521 14.96 -10.93 9.77
CA SER A 521 15.10 -9.60 9.18
C SER A 521 14.67 -9.62 7.72
N TYR A 522 14.76 -8.48 7.05
CA TYR A 522 14.32 -8.31 5.68
C TYR A 522 15.26 -7.42 4.87
N TRP A 523 15.09 -7.44 3.55
CA TRP A 523 15.82 -6.57 2.64
C TRP A 523 14.98 -6.27 1.40
N TYR A 524 15.38 -5.25 0.64
CA TYR A 524 14.79 -5.00 -0.66
C TYR A 524 15.64 -5.55 -1.80
N TYR A 525 14.99 -6.13 -2.81
CA TYR A 525 15.62 -6.57 -4.05
C TYR A 525 15.21 -5.64 -5.19
N ARG A 526 16.15 -4.80 -5.66
CA ARG A 526 15.93 -3.84 -6.76
C ARG A 526 14.59 -3.09 -6.63
N TRP A 527 14.39 -2.46 -5.47
CA TRP A 527 13.10 -1.86 -5.13
C TRP A 527 12.61 -0.88 -6.20
N ALA A 528 11.32 -0.96 -6.49
CA ALA A 528 10.56 -0.02 -7.30
C ALA A 528 9.18 0.15 -6.66
N SER A 529 8.48 1.24 -6.99
CA SER A 529 7.11 1.52 -6.52
C SER A 529 6.07 0.48 -6.97
N THR A 530 6.41 -0.34 -7.97
CA THR A 530 5.54 -1.37 -8.51
C THR A 530 6.33 -2.60 -8.93
N HIS A 531 5.64 -3.73 -9.02
CA HIS A 531 6.17 -5.00 -9.48
C HIS A 531 5.10 -5.80 -10.25
N PRO A 532 5.47 -6.87 -10.99
CA PRO A 532 4.48 -7.70 -11.68
C PRO A 532 3.41 -8.26 -10.71
N LYS A 533 2.15 -8.29 -11.14
CA LYS A 533 1.00 -8.78 -10.34
C LYS A 533 1.14 -10.20 -9.76
N GLY A 534 2.00 -11.02 -10.34
CA GLY A 534 2.15 -12.43 -9.96
C GLY A 534 3.16 -12.71 -8.85
N ILE A 535 3.95 -11.72 -8.42
CA ILE A 535 4.88 -11.81 -7.29
C ILE A 535 4.32 -11.05 -6.08
N ASP A 536 4.67 -11.49 -4.87
CA ASP A 536 4.11 -10.95 -3.64
C ASP A 536 4.64 -9.54 -3.31
N SER A 537 5.96 -9.34 -3.40
CA SER A 537 6.61 -8.03 -3.29
C SER A 537 8.09 -8.07 -3.70
N LEU A 538 8.73 -6.91 -3.82
CA LEU A 538 10.18 -6.78 -4.03
C LEU A 538 10.99 -6.84 -2.73
N CYS A 539 10.37 -7.28 -1.65
CA CYS A 539 11.01 -7.54 -0.37
C CYS A 539 11.46 -9.01 -0.31
N GLY A 540 12.60 -9.27 0.31
CA GLY A 540 12.97 -10.58 0.80
C GLY A 540 12.98 -10.59 2.32
N SER A 541 12.66 -11.72 2.94
CA SER A 541 12.75 -11.94 4.38
C SER A 541 13.35 -13.31 4.68
N TYR A 542 13.92 -13.44 5.87
CA TYR A 542 14.48 -14.70 6.34
C TYR A 542 14.20 -14.89 7.82
N THR A 543 14.18 -16.15 8.23
CA THR A 543 13.98 -16.58 9.61
C THR A 543 15.02 -17.64 9.93
N LEU A 544 15.79 -17.41 10.98
CA LEU A 544 16.75 -18.36 11.53
C LEU A 544 16.24 -18.87 12.89
N LEU A 545 16.50 -20.14 13.16
CA LEU A 545 16.25 -20.76 14.47
C LEU A 545 17.57 -21.16 15.12
N SER A 546 17.57 -21.15 16.45
CA SER A 546 18.69 -21.61 17.26
C SER A 546 18.66 -23.14 17.37
N LYS A 547 19.71 -23.82 16.91
CA LYS A 547 19.86 -25.29 16.97
C LYS A 547 19.76 -25.79 18.40
N SER A 548 20.39 -25.09 19.34
CA SER A 548 20.34 -25.43 20.77
C SER A 548 18.92 -25.35 21.35
N ASN A 549 18.04 -24.51 20.77
CA ASN A 549 16.69 -24.29 21.27
C ASN A 549 15.57 -24.89 20.40
N ILE A 550 15.87 -25.47 19.23
CA ILE A 550 14.85 -25.97 18.28
C ILE A 550 13.92 -27.01 18.92
N ASN A 551 14.47 -27.86 19.79
CA ASN A 551 13.73 -28.88 20.55
C ASN A 551 12.70 -28.32 21.54
N SER A 552 12.83 -27.04 21.92
CA SER A 552 11.86 -26.34 22.79
C SER A 552 10.63 -25.85 22.02
N ILE A 553 10.82 -25.57 20.72
CA ILE A 553 9.80 -25.13 19.77
C ILE A 553 9.00 -26.34 19.28
N ILE A 554 9.69 -27.39 18.84
CA ILE A 554 9.08 -28.58 18.25
C ILE A 554 8.16 -29.26 19.27
N ASN A 555 6.89 -29.39 18.90
CA ASN A 555 5.91 -30.12 19.69
C ASN A 555 6.37 -31.58 19.85
N HIS A 556 6.23 -32.13 21.07
CA HIS A 556 6.64 -33.49 21.41
C HIS A 556 6.11 -34.57 20.44
N LYS A 557 4.94 -34.34 19.83
CA LYS A 557 4.33 -35.22 18.83
C LYS A 557 5.16 -35.40 17.54
N TYR A 558 6.01 -34.43 17.20
CA TYR A 558 6.74 -34.39 15.92
C TYR A 558 8.24 -34.64 16.05
N LYS A 559 8.75 -34.93 17.26
CA LYS A 559 10.20 -35.07 17.50
C LYS A 559 10.88 -36.20 16.73
N GLU A 560 10.12 -37.24 16.36
CA GLU A 560 10.63 -38.39 15.61
C GLU A 560 10.49 -38.20 14.08
N TRP A 561 9.99 -37.06 13.62
CA TRP A 561 9.78 -36.78 12.20
C TRP A 561 11.07 -36.26 11.57
N LYS A 562 11.24 -36.50 10.27
CA LYS A 562 12.43 -36.07 9.53
C LYS A 562 12.31 -34.60 9.13
N GLU A 563 13.43 -33.91 9.08
CA GLU A 563 13.48 -32.53 8.62
C GLU A 563 13.60 -32.49 7.10
N VAL A 564 12.81 -31.62 6.47
CA VAL A 564 12.80 -31.38 5.02
C VAL A 564 12.60 -29.90 4.75
N PHE A 565 12.89 -29.44 3.53
CA PHE A 565 12.49 -28.11 3.07
C PHE A 565 11.36 -28.20 2.07
N ILE A 566 10.31 -27.42 2.29
CA ILE A 566 9.24 -27.19 1.31
C ILE A 566 9.61 -25.93 0.54
N CYS A 567 9.80 -26.07 -0.76
CA CYS A 567 10.17 -25.01 -1.67
C CYS A 567 9.01 -24.71 -2.61
N GLU A 568 8.41 -23.53 -2.48
CA GLU A 568 7.40 -23.01 -3.37
C GLU A 568 8.01 -21.95 -4.30
N ILE A 569 7.82 -22.12 -5.60
CA ILE A 569 8.40 -21.21 -6.60
C ILE A 569 7.35 -20.84 -7.63
N THR A 570 7.10 -19.55 -7.72
CA THR A 570 6.30 -18.96 -8.80
C THR A 570 7.23 -18.43 -9.88
N ILE A 571 7.04 -18.90 -11.11
CA ILE A 571 7.74 -18.42 -12.30
C ILE A 571 6.75 -17.60 -13.11
N LEU A 572 7.06 -16.32 -13.30
CA LEU A 572 6.35 -15.47 -14.25
C LEU A 572 7.17 -15.37 -15.52
N SER A 573 6.58 -15.76 -16.66
CA SER A 573 7.25 -15.72 -17.96
C SER A 573 6.36 -15.08 -19.03
N ARG A 574 6.97 -14.39 -20.00
CA ARG A 574 6.26 -13.83 -21.16
C ARG A 574 7.15 -13.83 -22.40
N GLU A 575 6.53 -13.90 -23.57
CA GLU A 575 7.28 -13.87 -24.84
C GLU A 575 7.80 -12.47 -25.18
N HIS A 576 7.06 -11.43 -24.81
CA HIS A 576 7.36 -10.03 -25.15
C HIS A 576 7.20 -9.12 -23.93
N SER A 577 8.01 -8.06 -23.86
CA SER A 577 8.05 -7.12 -22.73
C SER A 577 6.77 -6.29 -22.53
N TYR A 578 5.85 -6.34 -23.49
CA TYR A 578 4.53 -5.70 -23.45
C TYR A 578 3.36 -6.70 -23.35
N GLY A 579 3.65 -7.99 -23.22
CA GLY A 579 2.64 -9.04 -23.03
C GLY A 579 2.35 -9.33 -21.56
N GLU A 580 1.23 -10.03 -21.34
CA GLU A 580 0.84 -10.58 -20.03
C GLU A 580 1.82 -11.67 -19.59
N PHE A 581 2.01 -11.79 -18.27
CA PHE A 581 2.82 -12.86 -17.69
C PHE A 581 2.00 -14.14 -17.56
N ASN A 582 2.54 -15.25 -18.07
CA ASN A 582 2.11 -16.59 -17.71
C ASN A 582 2.69 -16.93 -16.33
N LYS A 583 1.85 -17.41 -15.43
CA LYS A 583 2.23 -17.85 -14.08
C LYS A 583 2.28 -19.37 -14.03
N ASP A 584 3.46 -19.91 -13.74
CA ASP A 584 3.66 -21.31 -13.38
C ASP A 584 4.08 -21.40 -11.91
N LYS A 585 3.56 -22.39 -11.19
CA LYS A 585 3.81 -22.57 -9.75
C LYS A 585 4.25 -24.00 -9.49
N ASN A 586 5.46 -24.14 -8.97
CA ASN A 586 6.08 -25.41 -8.65
C ASN A 586 6.29 -25.54 -7.14
N ILE A 587 5.97 -26.72 -6.59
CA ILE A 587 6.24 -27.07 -5.20
C ILE A 587 7.16 -28.29 -5.20
N LEU A 588 8.27 -28.18 -4.50
CA LEU A 588 9.29 -29.22 -4.40
C LEU A 588 9.62 -29.47 -2.92
N ILE A 589 9.80 -30.74 -2.57
CA ILE A 589 10.35 -31.13 -1.26
C ILE A 589 11.82 -31.46 -1.48
N VAL A 590 12.67 -30.86 -0.66
CA VAL A 590 14.12 -30.99 -0.76
C VAL A 590 14.64 -31.57 0.56
N ASP A 591 15.23 -32.75 0.46
CA ASP A 591 16.01 -33.38 1.52
C ASP A 591 17.45 -32.87 1.43
N VAL A 592 17.97 -32.29 2.51
CA VAL A 592 19.28 -31.62 2.55
C VAL A 592 20.17 -32.25 3.61
#